data_AF-A0A2E8VC35-F1
#
_entry.id   AF-A0A2E8VC35-F1
#
_cell.length_a   1.000
_cell.length_b   1.000
_cell.length_c   1.000
_cell.angle_alpha   90.00
_cell.angle_beta   90.00
_cell.angle_gamma   90.00
#
_symmetry.space_group_name_H-M   'P 1'
#
loop_
_entity.id
_entity.type
_entity.pdbx_description
1 polymer ?
#
loop_
_entity_poly.entity_id
_entity_poly.type
_entity_poly.pdbx_seq_one_letter_code
_entity_poly.pdbx_strand_id
1 'polypeptide(L)' 'MKWYLKVLKQYTDFDGRARRKEYWMFTLFNVIFIFLAQTIDNLIGVTFDIYGIPLGFGYIYLLYTLALFIPSLAVVVRRL' A
#
# COMPACT_ATOMS: atom_id res chain seq x y z
N MET A 1 13.12 -0.63 4.01
CA MET A 1 12.41 0.11 5.09
C MET A 1 12.67 1.62 5.12
N LYS A 2 13.92 2.13 5.09
CA LYS A 2 14.18 3.60 5.11
C LYS A 2 13.36 4.38 4.08
N TRP A 3 13.23 3.87 2.86
CA TRP A 3 12.45 4.51 1.79
C TRP A 3 10.94 4.46 2.03
N TYR A 4 10.43 3.35 2.57
CA TYR A 4 9.02 3.18 2.89
C TYR A 4 8.57 4.14 4.01
N LEU A 5 9.35 4.21 5.10
CA LEU A 5 9.12 5.17 6.18
C LEU A 5 9.30 6.63 5.74
N LYS A 6 10.21 6.89 4.80
CA LYS A 6 10.41 8.24 4.24
C LYS A 6 9.17 8.71 3.48
N VAL A 7 8.58 7.85 2.64
CA VAL A 7 7.34 8.16 1.91
C VAL A 7 6.16 8.35 2.85
N LEU A 8 6.03 7.49 3.87
CA LEU A 8 5.01 7.65 4.91
C LEU A 8 5.18 8.92 5.74
N LYS A 9 6.41 9.45 5.89
CA LYS A 9 6.66 10.73 6.58
C LYS A 9 6.44 11.95 5.67
N GLN A 10 6.73 11.83 4.38
CA GLN A 10 6.59 12.90 3.39
C GLN A 10 5.28 12.78 2.59
N TYR A 11 4.23 12.20 3.16
CA TYR A 11 2.96 11.95 2.49
C TYR A 11 2.17 13.24 2.16
N THR A 12 2.37 14.32 2.94
CA THR A 12 1.76 15.65 2.73
C THR A 12 2.58 16.54 1.81
N ASP A 13 3.80 16.13 1.53
CA ASP A 13 4.76 16.93 0.82
C ASP A 13 4.70 16.44 -0.63
N PHE A 14 4.20 17.28 -1.53
CA PHE A 14 4.04 16.96 -2.95
C PHE A 14 5.13 17.61 -3.80
N ASP A 15 6.01 18.38 -3.15
CA ASP A 15 7.10 19.08 -3.80
C ASP A 15 8.38 18.25 -3.72
N GLY A 16 9.24 18.41 -4.74
CA GLY A 16 10.52 17.69 -4.89
C GLY A 16 10.48 16.41 -5.73
N ARG A 17 11.57 16.15 -6.46
CA ARG A 17 11.71 14.99 -7.36
C ARG A 17 11.97 13.69 -6.61
N ALA A 18 11.10 12.70 -6.80
CA ALA A 18 11.35 11.33 -6.37
C ALA A 18 12.40 10.67 -7.27
N ARG A 19 13.48 10.13 -6.67
CA ARG A 19 14.46 9.34 -7.44
C ARG A 19 13.84 8.01 -7.86
N ARG A 20 14.22 7.46 -9.02
CA ARG A 20 13.74 6.14 -9.50
C ARG A 20 13.88 5.04 -8.44
N LYS A 21 14.97 5.05 -7.66
CA LYS A 21 15.18 4.08 -6.57
C LYS A 21 14.14 4.19 -5.45
N GLU A 22 13.67 5.40 -5.14
CA GLU A 22 12.66 5.63 -4.09
C GLU A 22 11.30 5.08 -4.52
N TYR A 23 10.89 5.38 -5.76
CA TYR A 23 9.68 4.84 -6.36
C TYR A 23 9.68 3.31 -6.33
N TRP A 24 10.72 2.69 -6.89
CA TRP A 24 10.79 1.22 -6.96
C TRP A 24 10.84 0.57 -5.59
N MET A 25 11.59 1.12 -4.65
CA MET A 25 11.63 0.56 -3.30
C MET A 25 10.29 0.71 -2.59
N PHE A 26 9.61 1.85 -2.69
CA PHE A 26 8.27 2.02 -2.12
C PHE A 26 7.27 1.02 -2.73
N THR A 27 7.21 0.93 -4.06
CA THR A 27 6.31 0.00 -4.75
C THR A 27 6.57 -1.45 -4.36
N LEU A 28 7.84 -1.88 -4.29
CA LEU A 28 8.20 -3.24 -3.94
C LEU A 28 7.77 -3.59 -2.50
N PHE A 29 8.01 -2.70 -1.54
CA PHE A 29 7.49 -2.88 -0.17
C PHE A 29 5.97 -2.88 -0.13
N ASN A 30 5.31 -1.99 -0.87
CA ASN A 30 3.86 -1.91 -0.90
C ASN A 30 3.22 -3.21 -1.44
N VAL A 31 3.81 -3.80 -2.49
CA VAL A 31 3.39 -5.11 -3.02
C VAL A 31 3.54 -6.20 -1.96
N ILE A 32 4.66 -6.26 -1.24
CA ILE A 32 4.87 -7.25 -0.17
C ILE A 32 3.79 -7.12 0.91
N PHE A 33 3.50 -5.90 1.36
CA PHE A 33 2.50 -5.67 2.38
C PHE A 33 1.06 -5.96 1.90
N ILE A 34 0.75 -5.74 0.63
CA ILE A 34 -0.53 -6.16 0.04
C ILE A 34 -0.69 -7.67 0.12
N PHE A 35 0.33 -8.44 -0.24
CA PHE A 35 0.30 -9.91 -0.12
C PHE A 35 0.16 -10.35 1.34
N LEU A 36 0.85 -9.68 2.27
CA LEU A 36 0.72 -9.96 3.70
C LEU A 36 -0.69 -9.65 4.20
N ALA A 37 -1.27 -8.49 3.83
CA ALA A 37 -2.62 -8.11 4.21
C ALA A 37 -3.66 -9.12 3.70
N GLN A 38 -3.55 -9.55 2.45
CA GLN A 38 -4.41 -10.62 1.90
C GLN A 38 -4.24 -11.93 2.66
N THR A 39 -3.01 -12.36 2.94
CA THR A 39 -2.75 -13.60 3.68
C THR A 39 -3.36 -13.54 5.08
N ILE A 40 -3.25 -12.40 5.76
CA ILE A 40 -3.82 -12.16 7.09
C ILE A 40 -5.36 -12.12 7.03
N ASP A 41 -5.95 -11.45 6.04
CA ASP A 41 -7.40 -11.41 5.83
C ASP A 41 -7.98 -12.83 5.67
N ASN A 42 -7.32 -13.67 4.86
CA ASN A 42 -7.72 -15.07 4.66
C ASN A 42 -7.52 -15.92 5.93
N LEU A 43 -6.47 -15.67 6.72
CA LEU A 43 -6.20 -16.42 7.94
C LEU A 43 -7.20 -16.10 9.07
N ILE A 44 -7.59 -14.83 9.20
CA ILE A 44 -8.53 -14.36 10.23
C ILE A 44 -9.99 -14.58 9.78
N GLY A 45 -10.24 -14.80 8.48
CA GLY A 45 -11.58 -14.99 7.94
C GLY A 45 -12.38 -13.68 7.84
N VAL A 46 -11.69 -12.55 7.79
CA VAL A 46 -12.29 -11.21 7.59
C VAL A 46 -12.34 -10.83 6.10
N THR A 47 -12.23 -11.83 5.22
CA THR A 47 -12.40 -11.68 3.78
C THR A 47 -13.80 -11.23 3.42
N PHE A 48 -13.90 -10.42 2.38
CA PHE A 48 -15.17 -10.11 1.76
C PHE A 48 -15.62 -11.31 0.94
N ASP A 49 -16.81 -11.80 1.26
CA ASP A 49 -17.46 -12.89 0.55
C ASP A 49 -18.61 -12.32 -0.28
N ILE A 50 -18.68 -12.70 -1.55
CA ILE A 50 -19.82 -12.40 -2.41
C ILE A 50 -20.46 -13.74 -2.77
N TYR A 51 -21.72 -13.94 -2.34
CA TYR A 51 -22.48 -15.17 -2.57
C TYR A 51 -21.73 -16.47 -2.19
N GLY A 52 -20.97 -16.44 -1.09
CA GLY A 52 -20.24 -17.61 -0.57
C GLY A 52 -18.91 -17.90 -1.27
N ILE A 53 -18.47 -17.03 -2.18
CA ILE A 53 -17.14 -17.10 -2.79
C ILE A 53 -16.23 -16.07 -2.11
N PRO A 54 -15.15 -16.49 -1.43
CA PRO A 54 -14.21 -15.56 -0.81
C PRO A 54 -13.40 -14.86 -1.90
N LEU A 55 -13.42 -13.52 -1.88
CA LEU A 55 -12.67 -12.71 -2.84
C LEU A 55 -11.16 -12.69 -2.56
N GLY A 56 -10.73 -13.18 -1.39
CA GLY A 56 -9.33 -13.21 -0.98
C GLY A 56 -8.79 -11.87 -0.46
N PHE A 57 -9.62 -10.83 -0.37
CA PHE A 57 -9.31 -9.54 0.24
C PHE A 57 -10.39 -9.17 1.25
N GLY A 58 -9.99 -8.59 2.38
CA GLY A 58 -10.89 -8.29 3.50
C GLY A 58 -10.80 -6.85 3.98
N TYR A 59 -11.31 -6.64 5.19
CA TYR A 59 -11.31 -5.32 5.83
C TYR A 59 -9.88 -4.80 6.11
N ILE A 60 -8.91 -5.68 6.35
CA ILE A 60 -7.52 -5.27 6.63
C ILE A 60 -6.87 -4.76 5.35
N TYR A 61 -7.04 -5.47 4.24
CA TYR A 61 -6.63 -4.99 2.92
C TYR A 61 -7.26 -3.63 2.61
N LEU A 62 -8.57 -3.45 2.86
CA LEU A 62 -9.25 -2.19 2.62
C LEU A 62 -8.67 -1.03 3.43
N LEU A 63 -8.45 -1.23 4.74
CA LEU A 63 -7.83 -0.23 5.62
C LEU A 63 -6.40 0.11 5.20
N TYR A 64 -5.59 -0.91 4.87
CA TYR A 64 -4.23 -0.74 4.40
C TYR A 64 -4.19 0.09 3.11
N THR A 65 -5.06 -0.22 2.16
CA THR A 65 -5.14 0.46 0.86
C THR A 65 -5.55 1.92 1.03
N LEU A 66 -6.52 2.21 1.91
CA LEU A 66 -6.93 3.57 2.25
C LEU A 66 -5.78 4.38 2.89
N ALA A 67 -5.08 3.79 3.85
CA ALA A 67 -3.96 4.45 4.52
C ALA A 67 -2.80 4.78 3.57
N LEU A 68 -2.56 3.93 2.57
CA LEU A 68 -1.49 4.10 1.59
C LEU A 68 -1.90 4.77 0.29
N PHE A 69 -3.17 5.06 0.11
CA PHE A 69 -3.66 5.78 -1.05
C PHE A 69 -2.93 7.12 -1.19
N ILE A 70 -2.92 7.94 -0.13
CA ILE A 70 -2.27 9.27 -0.12
C ILE A 70 -0.75 9.17 -0.35
N PRO A 71 0.01 8.35 0.41
CA PRO A 71 1.45 8.17 0.15
C PRO A 71 1.77 7.65 -1.26
N SER A 72 0.95 6.75 -1.81
CA SER A 72 1.18 6.24 -3.17
C SER A 72 1.03 7.32 -4.22
N LEU A 73 0.04 8.20 -4.04
CA LEU A 73 -0.25 9.32 -4.92
C LEU A 73 0.87 10.37 -4.83
N ALA A 74 1.36 10.67 -3.62
CA ALA A 74 2.48 11.58 -3.40
C ALA A 74 3.76 11.13 -4.12
N VAL A 75 4.08 9.83 -4.11
CA VAL A 75 5.27 9.31 -4.82
C VAL A 75 5.13 9.35 -6.34
N VAL A 76 3.92 9.11 -6.86
CA VAL A 76 3.64 9.19 -8.29
C VAL A 76 3.73 10.63 -8.78
N VAL A 77 3.12 11.58 -8.06
CA VAL A 77 3.16 13.02 -8.40
C VAL A 77 4.59 13.54 -8.43
N ARG A 78 5.42 13.18 -7.44
CA ARG A 78 6.85 13.57 -7.39
C ARG A 78 7.73 12.95 -8.48
N ARG A 79 7.23 11.92 -9.18
CA ARG A 79 7.97 11.25 -10.25
C ARG A 79 7.63 11.82 -11.63
N LEU A 80 6.42 12.37 -11.80
CA LEU A 80 6.04 13.14 -12.99
C LEU A 80 6.86 14.43 -13.06
#